data_AF-A0A418ND81-F1
#
_entry.id   AF-A0A418ND81-F1
#
_cell.length_a   1.000
_cell.length_b   1.000
_cell.length_c   1.000
_cell.angle_alpha   90.00
_cell.angle_beta   90.00
_cell.angle_gamma   90.00
#
_symmetry.space_group_name_H-M   'P 1'
#
loop_
_entity.id
_entity.type
_entity.pdbx_description
1 polymer ?
#
loop_
_entity_poly.entity_id
_entity_poly.type
_entity_poly.pdbx_seq_one_letter_code
_entity_poly.pdbx_strand_id
1 'polypeptide(L)'
;MKTKAEIKFNEIVKSCFHERLKPLKFKKKANNFYRDLGEIGQIINIQKSMFRSKENISFTANIGIFSPIYWDSEYNFKVDPEPPAYPTEPVSIIRTRIGRFIDGKDKWWDLDERANVGNIKSELTETLENKILPYFEKIKSNESLIKFIETEYQNYNSTYVKFVMYGELGMKDKLEQIYPILINECTKHQLSHIKERASKYGIQKEHS
;
A
#
# COMPACT_ATOMS: atom_id res chain seq x y z
N MET A 1 -2.29 -30.05 16.46
CA MET A 1 -2.09 -29.03 17.52
C MET A 1 -1.30 -27.87 16.94
N LYS A 2 -1.53 -26.64 17.43
CA LYS A 2 -0.70 -25.48 17.03
C LYS A 2 0.68 -25.57 17.68
N THR A 3 1.72 -25.18 16.97
CA THR A 3 3.07 -25.08 17.56
C THR A 3 3.20 -23.87 18.48
N LYS A 4 4.25 -23.84 19.31
CA LYS A 4 4.55 -22.65 20.15
C LYS A 4 4.70 -21.39 19.29
N ALA A 5 5.40 -21.48 18.15
CA ALA A 5 5.55 -20.37 17.21
C ALA A 5 4.21 -19.89 16.64
N GLU A 6 3.30 -20.82 16.30
CA GLU A 6 1.95 -20.46 15.83
C GLU A 6 1.09 -19.82 16.92
N ILE A 7 1.22 -20.26 18.17
CA ILE A 7 0.54 -19.64 19.31
C ILE A 7 1.04 -18.20 19.48
N LYS A 8 2.37 -17.99 19.53
CA LYS A 8 3.00 -16.66 19.61
C LYS A 8 2.57 -15.75 18.46
N PHE A 9 2.58 -16.24 17.22
CA PHE A 9 2.17 -15.47 16.05
C PHE A 9 0.70 -15.04 16.12
N ASN A 10 -0.20 -15.97 16.45
CA ASN A 10 -1.62 -15.68 16.55
C ASN A 10 -1.91 -14.68 17.68
N GLU A 11 -1.19 -14.79 18.79
CA GLU A 11 -1.27 -13.86 19.90
C GLU A 11 -0.85 -12.44 19.48
N ILE A 12 0.28 -12.28 18.78
CA ILE A 12 0.74 -10.99 18.23
C ILE A 12 -0.30 -10.41 17.28
N VAL A 13 -0.78 -11.18 16.30
CA VAL A 13 -1.81 -10.70 15.34
C VAL A 13 -3.09 -10.27 16.06
N LYS A 14 -3.47 -10.97 17.13
CA LYS A 14 -4.64 -10.63 17.93
C LYS A 14 -4.43 -9.34 18.72
N SER A 15 -3.41 -9.31 19.60
CA SER A 15 -3.24 -8.22 20.56
C SER A 15 -2.68 -6.93 19.93
N CYS A 16 -1.71 -7.05 19.02
CA CYS A 16 -1.04 -5.87 18.45
C CYS A 16 -1.82 -5.27 17.28
N PHE A 17 -2.61 -6.07 16.56
CA PHE A 17 -3.34 -5.59 15.37
C PHE A 17 -4.86 -5.70 15.54
N HIS A 18 -5.41 -6.90 15.69
CA HIS A 18 -6.88 -7.06 15.62
C HIS A 18 -7.65 -6.27 16.68
N GLU A 19 -7.26 -6.35 17.94
CA GLU A 19 -7.93 -5.65 19.04
C GLU A 19 -7.84 -4.12 18.91
N ARG A 20 -6.76 -3.61 18.31
CA ARG A 20 -6.49 -2.18 18.11
C ARG A 20 -7.12 -1.60 16.85
N LEU A 21 -7.14 -2.38 15.78
CA LEU A 21 -7.65 -1.97 14.47
C LEU A 21 -9.17 -2.13 14.36
N LYS A 22 -9.77 -3.06 15.10
CA LYS A 22 -11.23 -3.30 15.07
C LYS A 22 -12.05 -2.05 15.47
N PRO A 23 -11.74 -1.32 16.56
CA PRO A 23 -12.43 -0.07 16.88
C PRO A 23 -12.32 1.01 15.79
N LEU A 24 -11.24 0.96 15.01
CA LEU A 24 -10.96 1.89 13.90
C LEU A 24 -11.62 1.44 12.58
N LYS A 25 -12.55 0.48 12.64
CA LYS A 25 -13.33 -0.07 11.51
C LYS A 25 -12.51 -0.86 10.48
N PHE A 26 -11.30 -1.31 10.81
CA PHE A 26 -10.60 -2.28 9.96
C PHE A 26 -11.30 -3.64 10.04
N LYS A 27 -11.63 -4.20 8.88
CA LYS A 27 -12.12 -5.57 8.72
C LYS A 27 -10.93 -6.52 8.53
N LYS A 28 -10.95 -7.67 9.20
CA LYS A 28 -9.90 -8.69 9.12
C LYS A 28 -10.30 -9.83 8.18
N LYS A 29 -9.44 -10.18 7.23
CA LYS A 29 -9.53 -11.40 6.41
C LYS A 29 -8.17 -12.12 6.46
N ALA A 30 -8.11 -13.28 7.12
CA ALA A 30 -6.86 -13.96 7.45
C ALA A 30 -5.86 -13.01 8.16
N ASN A 31 -4.71 -12.72 7.54
CA ASN A 31 -3.68 -11.80 8.05
C ASN A 31 -3.77 -10.39 7.43
N ASN A 32 -4.80 -10.11 6.64
CA ASN A 32 -5.05 -8.81 6.03
C ASN A 32 -6.05 -8.02 6.87
N PHE A 33 -5.73 -6.78 7.17
CA PHE A 33 -6.60 -5.80 7.80
C PHE A 33 -6.86 -4.69 6.81
N TYR A 34 -8.13 -4.43 6.53
CA TYR A 34 -8.55 -3.47 5.53
C TYR A 34 -9.57 -2.49 6.11
N ARG A 35 -9.29 -1.19 5.99
CA ARG A 35 -10.21 -0.10 6.29
C ARG A 35 -10.58 0.58 4.99
N ASP A 36 -11.85 0.46 4.61
CA ASP A 36 -12.45 1.16 3.49
C ASP A 36 -12.92 2.54 3.94
N LEU A 37 -12.54 3.58 3.20
CA LEU A 37 -12.93 4.98 3.41
C LEU A 37 -13.79 5.52 2.26
N GLY A 38 -14.26 4.66 1.35
CA GLY A 38 -15.06 5.01 0.18
C GLY A 38 -14.19 5.39 -1.02
N GLU A 39 -13.42 6.48 -0.92
CA GLU A 39 -12.54 6.93 -2.02
C GLU A 39 -11.22 6.18 -2.09
N ILE A 40 -10.73 5.74 -0.94
CA ILE A 40 -9.47 5.01 -0.81
C ILE A 40 -9.62 3.93 0.26
N GLY A 41 -8.64 3.06 0.32
CA GLY A 41 -8.55 2.02 1.31
C GLY A 41 -7.19 1.99 1.99
N GLN A 42 -7.15 1.51 3.23
CA GLN A 42 -5.92 1.38 4.01
C GLN A 42 -5.72 -0.06 4.46
N ILE A 43 -4.51 -0.56 4.27
CA ILE A 43 -4.20 -1.98 4.40
C ILE A 43 -3.03 -2.18 5.34
N ILE A 44 -3.17 -3.13 6.25
CA ILE A 44 -2.06 -3.73 6.98
C ILE A 44 -2.11 -5.24 6.72
N ASN A 45 -1.10 -5.78 6.07
CA ASN A 45 -0.98 -7.20 5.77
C ASN A 45 0.19 -7.83 6.53
N ILE A 46 -0.10 -8.79 7.41
CA ILE A 46 0.93 -9.51 8.18
C ILE A 46 1.44 -10.69 7.35
N GLN A 47 2.56 -10.46 6.67
CA GLN A 47 3.19 -11.43 5.77
C GLN A 47 4.10 -12.37 6.56
N LYS A 48 3.85 -13.68 6.44
CA LYS A 48 4.80 -14.71 6.88
C LYS A 48 5.85 -14.94 5.79
N SER A 49 7.07 -15.25 6.21
CA SER A 49 8.11 -15.69 5.29
C SER A 49 7.72 -17.01 4.60
N MET A 50 8.20 -17.18 3.37
CA MET A 50 8.09 -18.45 2.65
C MET A 50 9.05 -19.50 3.25
N PHE A 51 10.18 -19.07 3.81
CA PHE A 51 11.20 -19.92 4.45
C PHE A 51 10.88 -20.20 5.92
N ARG A 52 9.61 -20.45 6.24
CA ARG A 52 9.18 -20.78 7.61
C ARG A 52 9.22 -22.29 7.84
N SER A 53 9.50 -22.69 9.08
CA SER A 53 9.24 -24.05 9.54
C SER A 53 7.99 -24.06 10.45
N LYS A 54 7.57 -25.23 10.91
CA LYS A 54 6.50 -25.30 11.93
C LYS A 54 6.95 -24.70 13.27
N GLU A 55 8.24 -24.72 13.55
CA GLU A 55 8.84 -24.31 14.82
C GLU A 55 9.43 -22.90 14.80
N ASN A 56 9.62 -22.34 13.60
CA ASN A 56 10.11 -20.99 13.39
C ASN A 56 9.20 -20.26 12.38
N ILE A 57 8.54 -19.19 12.84
CA ILE A 57 7.79 -18.28 11.98
C ILE A 57 8.54 -16.96 11.91
N SER A 58 9.07 -16.63 10.74
CA SER A 58 9.50 -15.28 10.42
C SER A 58 8.35 -14.49 9.79
N PHE A 59 8.14 -13.24 10.19
CA PHE A 59 7.08 -12.39 9.64
C PHE A 59 7.45 -10.91 9.59
N THR A 60 6.72 -10.15 8.76
CA THR A 60 6.74 -8.70 8.69
C THR A 60 5.31 -8.14 8.54
N ALA A 61 5.18 -6.81 8.45
CA ALA A 61 3.91 -6.16 8.10
C ALA A 61 4.10 -5.22 6.91
N ASN A 62 3.30 -5.44 5.86
CA ASN A 62 3.21 -4.53 4.72
C ASN A 62 2.04 -3.58 4.91
N ILE A 63 2.25 -2.32 4.57
CA ILE A 63 1.31 -1.20 4.74
C ILE A 63 0.98 -0.66 3.36
N GLY A 64 -0.30 -0.54 3.05
CA GLY A 64 -0.78 -0.13 1.73
C GLY A 64 -1.84 0.95 1.77
N ILE A 65 -1.80 1.86 0.79
CA ILE A 65 -2.95 2.70 0.43
C ILE A 65 -3.50 2.18 -0.89
N PHE A 66 -4.75 1.77 -0.88
CA PHE A 66 -5.50 1.35 -2.05
C PHE A 66 -6.28 2.52 -2.62
N SER A 67 -6.28 2.69 -3.94
CA SER A 67 -7.11 3.67 -4.64
C SER A 67 -7.88 2.91 -5.72
N PRO A 68 -9.22 2.77 -5.60
CA PRO A 68 -10.06 2.13 -6.61
C PRO A 68 -9.85 2.74 -8.01
N ILE A 69 -9.82 4.07 -8.12
CA ILE A 69 -9.65 4.76 -9.41
C ILE A 69 -8.28 4.47 -10.05
N TYR A 70 -7.22 4.37 -9.25
CA TYR A 70 -5.89 3.99 -9.75
C TYR A 70 -5.88 2.53 -10.15
N TRP A 71 -6.51 1.67 -9.35
CA TRP A 71 -6.61 0.24 -9.62
C TRP A 71 -7.34 -0.01 -10.94
N ASP A 72 -8.49 0.63 -11.15
CA ASP A 72 -9.27 0.56 -12.39
C ASP A 72 -8.41 0.96 -13.59
N SER A 73 -7.60 2.02 -13.47
CA SER A 73 -6.76 2.48 -14.59
C SER A 73 -5.59 1.54 -14.94
N GLU A 74 -5.02 0.86 -13.93
CA GLU A 74 -3.79 0.05 -14.08
C GLU A 74 -4.05 -1.45 -14.26
N TYR A 75 -5.08 -1.99 -13.62
CA TYR A 75 -5.33 -3.42 -13.58
C TYR A 75 -6.37 -3.78 -14.65
N ASN A 76 -5.91 -4.56 -15.62
CA ASN A 76 -6.61 -4.86 -16.87
C ASN A 76 -8.02 -5.44 -16.66
N PHE A 77 -9.04 -4.67 -17.05
CA PHE A 77 -10.48 -4.99 -17.05
C PHE A 77 -10.88 -6.29 -17.77
N LYS A 78 -9.96 -6.96 -18.49
CA LYS A 78 -10.26 -8.22 -19.19
C LYS A 78 -10.42 -9.42 -18.26
N VAL A 79 -9.97 -9.33 -17.00
CA VAL A 79 -9.97 -10.47 -16.05
C VAL A 79 -10.86 -10.21 -14.84
N ASP A 80 -10.81 -9.00 -14.26
CA ASP A 80 -11.62 -8.62 -13.10
C ASP A 80 -12.37 -7.31 -13.41
N PRO A 81 -13.71 -7.32 -13.51
CA PRO A 81 -14.47 -6.13 -13.91
C PRO A 81 -14.68 -5.12 -12.76
N GLU A 82 -14.33 -5.49 -11.52
CA GLU A 82 -14.51 -4.66 -10.33
C GLU A 82 -13.28 -4.72 -9.41
N PRO A 83 -12.97 -3.63 -8.67
CA PRO A 83 -11.98 -3.63 -7.62
C PRO A 83 -12.20 -4.75 -6.59
N PRO A 84 -11.12 -5.38 -6.09
CA PRO A 84 -11.28 -6.43 -5.08
C PRO A 84 -11.92 -5.87 -3.81
N ALA A 85 -12.99 -6.50 -3.32
CA ALA A 85 -13.67 -6.11 -2.09
C ALA A 85 -12.78 -6.14 -0.83
N TYR A 86 -11.66 -6.88 -0.88
CA TYR A 86 -10.63 -6.93 0.16
C TYR A 86 -9.25 -6.83 -0.49
N PRO A 87 -8.82 -5.62 -0.88
CA PRO A 87 -7.52 -5.43 -1.50
C PRO A 87 -6.40 -5.81 -0.54
N THR A 88 -5.29 -6.24 -1.13
CA THR A 88 -4.04 -6.50 -0.43
C THR A 88 -2.96 -5.54 -0.93
N GLU A 89 -1.91 -5.36 -0.15
CA GLU A 89 -0.82 -4.44 -0.47
C GLU A 89 -0.23 -4.55 -1.90
N PRO A 90 -0.13 -5.74 -2.55
CA PRO A 90 0.39 -5.82 -3.90
C PRO A 90 -0.34 -4.98 -4.96
N VAL A 91 -1.64 -4.72 -4.75
CA VAL A 91 -2.47 -3.92 -5.66
C VAL A 91 -2.68 -2.48 -5.19
N SER A 92 -1.96 -2.06 -4.14
CA SER A 92 -2.01 -0.70 -3.59
C SER A 92 -1.18 0.27 -4.42
N ILE A 93 -1.67 1.51 -4.54
CA ILE A 93 -0.96 2.63 -5.19
C ILE A 93 0.28 3.05 -4.39
N ILE A 94 0.18 3.01 -3.06
CA ILE A 94 1.30 3.23 -2.15
C ILE A 94 1.55 1.95 -1.38
N ARG A 95 2.83 1.56 -1.34
CA ARG A 95 3.32 0.31 -0.79
C ARG A 95 4.54 0.59 0.06
N THR A 96 4.51 0.19 1.32
CA THR A 96 5.66 0.32 2.21
C THR A 96 5.65 -0.79 3.26
N ARG A 97 6.80 -1.02 3.87
CA ARG A 97 6.95 -2.01 4.93
C ARG A 97 7.08 -1.34 6.28
N ILE A 98 6.61 -2.00 7.32
CA ILE A 98 6.64 -1.51 8.70
C ILE A 98 8.03 -1.05 9.15
N GLY A 99 9.11 -1.70 8.71
CA GLY A 99 10.47 -1.30 9.06
C GLY A 99 10.83 0.13 8.63
N ARG A 100 10.16 0.67 7.59
CA ARG A 100 10.27 2.09 7.20
C ARG A 100 9.84 3.05 8.32
N PHE A 101 8.92 2.63 9.20
CA PHE A 101 8.42 3.42 10.32
C PHE A 101 9.22 3.21 11.62
N ILE A 102 10.16 2.26 11.63
CA ILE A 102 10.96 1.92 12.80
C ILE A 102 12.35 2.56 12.67
N ASP A 103 13.13 2.12 11.69
CA ASP A 103 14.52 2.57 11.49
C ASP A 103 14.87 2.79 10.00
N GLY A 104 13.88 2.66 9.11
CA GLY A 104 14.08 2.82 7.67
C GLY A 104 14.52 1.55 6.94
N LYS A 105 14.75 0.43 7.64
CA LYS A 105 15.28 -0.81 7.07
C LYS A 105 14.18 -1.86 6.87
N ASP A 106 14.47 -2.91 6.09
CA ASP A 106 13.59 -4.08 6.05
C ASP A 106 13.69 -4.81 7.40
N LYS A 107 12.53 -5.04 8.03
CA LYS A 107 12.45 -5.65 9.36
C LYS A 107 11.55 -6.87 9.34
N TRP A 108 12.10 -7.96 9.83
CA TRP A 108 11.44 -9.23 10.07
C TRP A 108 11.62 -9.62 11.53
N TRP A 109 10.61 -10.26 12.11
CA TRP A 109 10.68 -10.83 13.45
C TRP A 109 10.57 -12.34 13.35
N ASP A 110 11.50 -13.02 14.03
CA ASP A 110 11.52 -14.47 14.12
C ASP A 110 10.86 -14.93 15.41
N LEU A 111 9.93 -15.88 15.27
CA LEU A 111 9.21 -16.51 16.36
C LEU A 111 9.65 -17.97 16.46
N ASP A 112 10.68 -18.19 17.27
CA ASP A 112 11.10 -19.50 17.74
C ASP A 112 10.80 -19.65 19.25
N GLU A 113 11.36 -20.67 19.91
CA GLU A 113 11.18 -20.85 21.36
C GLU A 113 11.78 -19.70 22.19
N ARG A 114 12.90 -19.12 21.75
CA ARG A 114 13.68 -18.09 22.47
C ARG A 114 13.19 -16.67 22.19
N ALA A 115 12.33 -16.48 21.18
CA ALA A 115 11.80 -15.18 20.81
C ALA A 115 11.16 -14.45 22.01
N ASN A 116 11.65 -13.24 22.27
CA ASN A 116 11.08 -12.33 23.27
C ASN A 116 9.83 -11.65 22.71
N VAL A 117 8.69 -12.33 22.86
CA VAL A 117 7.39 -11.86 22.37
C VAL A 117 7.00 -10.51 23.00
N GLY A 118 7.40 -10.24 24.25
CA GLY A 118 7.10 -8.97 24.93
C GLY A 118 7.70 -7.78 24.17
N ASN A 119 8.98 -7.85 23.83
CA ASN A 119 9.66 -6.79 23.07
C ASN A 119 9.04 -6.60 21.68
N ILE A 120 8.76 -7.70 20.98
CA ILE A 120 8.13 -7.67 19.65
C ILE A 120 6.76 -6.98 19.73
N LYS A 121 5.93 -7.35 20.72
CA LYS A 121 4.61 -6.74 20.90
C LYS A 121 4.70 -5.25 21.22
N SER A 122 5.64 -4.85 22.08
CA SER A 122 5.83 -3.44 22.44
C SER A 122 6.18 -2.61 21.22
N GLU A 123 7.20 -3.03 20.46
CA GLU A 123 7.64 -2.33 19.25
C GLU A 123 6.54 -2.26 18.18
N LEU A 124 5.83 -3.37 17.93
CA LEU A 124 4.74 -3.40 16.96
C LEU A 124 3.58 -2.49 17.38
N THR A 125 3.24 -2.47 18.65
CA THR A 125 2.16 -1.63 19.19
C THR A 125 2.53 -0.15 19.10
N GLU A 126 3.73 0.21 19.55
CA GLU A 126 4.24 1.57 19.48
C GLU A 126 4.31 2.06 18.02
N THR A 127 4.82 1.22 17.12
CA THR A 127 4.91 1.56 15.69
C THR A 127 3.52 1.72 15.08
N LEU A 128 2.57 0.85 15.43
CA LEU A 128 1.21 0.94 14.93
C LEU A 128 0.55 2.24 15.39
N GLU A 129 0.54 2.50 16.71
CA GLU A 129 -0.18 3.59 17.33
C GLU A 129 0.45 4.95 17.04
N ASN A 130 1.79 5.04 17.08
CA ASN A 130 2.48 6.33 17.01
C ASN A 130 3.03 6.68 15.62
N LYS A 131 3.07 5.72 14.68
CA LYS A 131 3.64 5.95 13.34
C LYS A 131 2.66 5.58 12.21
N ILE A 132 2.15 4.35 12.18
CA ILE A 132 1.31 3.87 11.08
C ILE A 132 -0.08 4.51 11.10
N LEU A 133 -0.75 4.57 12.26
CA LEU A 133 -2.07 5.19 12.34
C LEU A 133 -2.01 6.70 12.02
N PRO A 134 -1.07 7.50 12.55
CA PRO A 134 -0.90 8.88 12.12
C PRO A 134 -0.59 9.03 10.63
N TYR A 135 0.19 8.11 10.05
CA TYR A 135 0.45 8.07 8.61
C TYR A 135 -0.85 7.87 7.82
N PHE A 136 -1.70 6.94 8.24
CA PHE A 136 -3.04 6.74 7.66
C PHE A 136 -3.96 7.93 7.84
N GLU A 137 -3.89 8.66 8.96
CA GLU A 137 -4.73 9.84 9.17
C GLU A 137 -4.36 11.01 8.25
N LYS A 138 -3.14 11.02 7.67
CA LYS A 138 -2.77 11.97 6.61
C LYS A 138 -3.39 11.64 5.25
N ILE A 139 -3.81 10.39 5.02
CA ILE A 139 -4.22 9.88 3.71
C ILE A 139 -5.60 9.21 3.85
N LYS A 140 -6.67 10.00 3.70
CA LYS A 140 -8.07 9.57 3.93
C LYS A 140 -9.02 9.77 2.75
N SER A 141 -8.55 10.42 1.69
CA SER A 141 -9.31 10.78 0.48
C SER A 141 -8.38 10.85 -0.73
N ASN A 142 -8.94 10.93 -1.93
CA ASN A 142 -8.18 11.16 -3.16
C ASN A 142 -7.36 12.46 -3.11
N GLU A 143 -7.93 13.53 -2.55
CA GLU A 143 -7.22 14.82 -2.39
C GLU A 143 -5.97 14.67 -1.51
N SER A 144 -6.13 14.06 -0.32
CA SER A 144 -5.02 13.86 0.61
C SER A 144 -3.97 12.87 0.08
N LEU A 145 -4.41 11.87 -0.70
CA LEU A 145 -3.53 10.94 -1.42
C LEU A 145 -2.69 11.66 -2.48
N ILE A 146 -3.31 12.51 -3.31
CA ILE A 146 -2.60 13.34 -4.29
C ILE A 146 -1.56 14.21 -3.60
N LYS A 147 -1.96 14.93 -2.55
CA LYS A 147 -1.04 15.78 -1.79
C LYS A 147 0.14 14.97 -1.25
N PHE A 148 -0.12 13.80 -0.69
CA PHE A 148 0.93 12.91 -0.20
C PHE A 148 1.86 12.45 -1.34
N ILE A 149 1.32 12.11 -2.51
CA ILE A 149 2.10 11.72 -3.69
C ILE A 149 2.99 12.87 -4.19
N GLU A 150 2.49 14.09 -4.11
CA GLU A 150 3.21 15.30 -4.52
C GLU A 150 4.36 15.64 -3.59
N THR A 151 4.19 15.46 -2.27
CA THR A 151 5.12 16.00 -1.26
C THR A 151 5.98 14.97 -0.54
N GLU A 152 5.44 13.77 -0.29
CA GLU A 152 6.04 12.78 0.62
C GLU A 152 6.38 11.45 -0.08
N TYR A 153 5.75 11.11 -1.21
CA TYR A 153 5.97 9.84 -1.89
C TYR A 153 7.20 9.84 -2.81
N GLN A 154 8.31 9.32 -2.30
CA GLN A 154 9.58 9.21 -3.03
C GLN A 154 9.73 7.81 -3.64
N ASN A 155 8.98 7.54 -4.72
CA ASN A 155 9.13 6.32 -5.51
C ASN A 155 9.57 6.64 -6.94
N TYR A 156 10.34 5.74 -7.57
CA TYR A 156 10.90 5.92 -8.92
C TYR A 156 9.82 6.07 -9.99
N ASN A 157 8.61 5.56 -9.75
CA ASN A 157 7.47 5.67 -10.66
C ASN A 157 6.50 6.82 -10.31
N SER A 158 6.88 7.72 -9.40
CA SER A 158 5.98 8.76 -8.88
C SER A 158 5.42 9.69 -9.97
N THR A 159 6.19 10.04 -11.01
CA THR A 159 5.72 10.85 -12.16
C THR A 159 4.56 10.18 -12.88
N TYR A 160 4.68 8.89 -13.19
CA TYR A 160 3.62 8.13 -13.83
C TYR A 160 2.40 7.97 -12.92
N VAL A 161 2.60 7.69 -11.64
CA VAL A 161 1.49 7.62 -10.67
C VAL A 161 0.71 8.93 -10.61
N LYS A 162 1.42 10.08 -10.56
CA LYS A 162 0.81 11.42 -10.62
C LYS A 162 0.02 11.61 -11.92
N PHE A 163 0.61 11.28 -13.07
CA PHE A 163 -0.06 11.37 -14.36
C PHE A 163 -1.38 10.59 -14.40
N VAL A 164 -1.39 9.34 -13.92
CA VAL A 164 -2.60 8.53 -13.86
C VAL A 164 -3.64 9.17 -12.95
N MET A 165 -3.26 9.53 -11.73
CA MET A 165 -4.19 10.09 -10.76
C MET A 165 -4.76 11.44 -11.21
N TYR A 166 -3.94 12.32 -11.79
CA TYR A 166 -4.43 13.60 -12.33
C TYR A 166 -5.41 13.38 -13.48
N GLY A 167 -5.15 12.40 -14.35
CA GLY A 167 -6.04 12.06 -15.45
C GLY A 167 -7.39 11.52 -14.98
N GLU A 168 -7.38 10.52 -14.10
CA GLU A 168 -8.61 9.91 -13.57
C GLU A 168 -9.42 10.89 -12.69
N LEU A 169 -8.76 11.85 -12.03
CA LEU A 169 -9.42 12.90 -11.25
C LEU A 169 -9.76 14.16 -12.07
N GLY A 170 -9.46 14.21 -13.37
CA GLY A 170 -9.75 15.36 -14.23
C GLY A 170 -8.96 16.64 -13.93
N MET A 171 -7.79 16.52 -13.30
CA MET A 171 -6.91 17.64 -12.93
C MET A 171 -6.08 18.13 -14.13
N LYS A 172 -6.75 18.74 -15.11
CA LYS A 172 -6.17 19.09 -16.42
C LYS A 172 -4.88 19.91 -16.34
N ASP A 173 -4.85 20.99 -15.57
CA ASP A 173 -3.66 21.84 -15.46
C ASP A 173 -2.43 21.07 -14.96
N LYS A 174 -2.61 20.20 -13.96
CA LYS A 174 -1.52 19.35 -13.44
C LYS A 174 -1.12 18.27 -14.43
N LEU A 175 -2.09 17.77 -15.20
CA LEU A 175 -1.86 16.76 -16.22
C LEU A 175 -1.02 17.30 -17.38
N GLU A 176 -1.34 18.50 -17.86
CA GLU A 176 -0.59 19.20 -18.92
C GLU A 176 0.85 19.50 -18.47
N GLN A 177 1.06 19.83 -17.20
CA GLN A 177 2.39 20.06 -16.63
C GLN A 177 3.22 18.77 -16.49
N ILE A 178 2.61 17.67 -16.02
CA ILE A 178 3.36 16.43 -15.73
C ILE A 178 3.63 15.58 -16.98
N TYR A 179 2.79 15.70 -18.01
CA TYR A 179 2.91 14.89 -19.23
C TYR A 179 4.25 15.04 -19.97
N PRO A 180 4.78 16.25 -20.28
CA PRO A 180 6.09 16.37 -20.93
C PRO A 180 7.23 15.80 -20.08
N ILE A 181 7.15 15.93 -18.75
CA ILE A 181 8.11 15.33 -17.81
C ILE A 181 8.07 13.80 -17.95
N LEU A 182 6.87 13.21 -17.92
CA LEU A 182 6.69 11.78 -18.07
C LEU A 182 7.21 11.25 -19.42
N ILE A 183 6.99 11.98 -20.52
CA ILE A 183 7.48 11.60 -21.85
C ILE A 183 9.01 11.55 -21.88
N ASN A 184 9.68 12.51 -21.24
CA ASN A 184 11.14 12.55 -21.16
C ASN A 184 11.73 11.45 -20.28
N GLU A 185 11.00 11.02 -19.24
CA GLU A 185 11.41 9.95 -18.34
C GLU A 185 11.12 8.53 -18.87
N CYS A 186 10.16 8.39 -19.78
CA CYS A 186 9.68 7.08 -20.22
C CYS A 186 10.60 6.38 -21.24
N THR A 187 10.58 5.06 -21.22
CA THR A 187 11.25 4.23 -22.23
C THR A 187 10.43 4.18 -23.53
N LYS A 188 11.09 3.85 -24.65
CA LYS A 188 10.42 3.63 -25.95
C LYS A 188 9.27 2.62 -25.87
N HIS A 189 9.38 1.60 -25.01
CA HIS A 189 8.35 0.59 -24.81
C HIS A 189 7.11 1.13 -24.07
N GLN A 190 7.29 2.11 -23.19
CA GLN A 190 6.19 2.73 -22.43
C GLN A 190 5.48 3.82 -23.24
N LEU A 191 6.17 4.44 -24.20
CA LEU A 191 5.69 5.62 -24.91
C LEU A 191 4.32 5.43 -25.58
N SER A 192 4.07 4.28 -26.22
CA SER A 192 2.79 4.01 -26.88
C SER A 192 1.62 3.99 -25.88
N HIS A 193 1.80 3.29 -24.76
CA HIS A 193 0.81 3.19 -23.69
C HIS A 193 0.54 4.56 -23.03
N ILE A 194 1.60 5.32 -22.77
CA ILE A 194 1.49 6.67 -22.20
C ILE A 194 0.73 7.60 -23.15
N LYS A 195 0.99 7.55 -24.46
CA LYS A 195 0.28 8.36 -25.48
C LYS A 195 -1.18 7.98 -25.61
N GLU A 196 -1.50 6.68 -25.60
CA GLU A 196 -2.89 6.20 -25.62
C GLU A 196 -3.66 6.74 -24.42
N ARG A 197 -3.06 6.64 -23.23
CA ARG A 197 -3.68 7.14 -22.01
C ARG A 197 -3.77 8.67 -21.95
N ALA A 198 -2.77 9.39 -22.44
CA ALA A 198 -2.83 10.85 -22.58
C ALA A 198 -4.00 11.27 -23.47
N SER A 199 -4.25 10.53 -24.56
CA SER A 199 -5.41 10.73 -25.42
C SER A 199 -6.74 10.46 -24.68
N LYS A 200 -6.81 9.39 -23.85
CA LYS A 200 -7.98 9.13 -22.98
C LYS A 200 -8.26 10.32 -22.06
N TYR A 201 -7.22 10.95 -21.54
CA TYR A 201 -7.33 12.11 -20.65
C TYR A 201 -7.48 13.45 -21.37
N GLY A 202 -7.55 13.47 -22.70
CA GLY A 202 -7.78 14.67 -23.50
C GLY A 202 -6.55 15.56 -23.71
N ILE A 203 -5.33 15.05 -23.48
CA ILE A 203 -4.11 15.76 -23.88
C ILE A 203 -3.99 15.68 -25.40
N GLN A 204 -4.08 16.84 -26.06
CA GLN A 204 -3.91 16.92 -27.51
C GLN A 204 -2.45 16.64 -27.87
N LYS A 205 -2.24 15.84 -28.93
CA LYS A 205 -0.91 15.61 -29.49
C LYS A 205 -0.42 16.92 -30.11
N GLU A 206 0.45 17.65 -29.42
CA GLU A 206 1.31 18.58 -30.14
C GLU A 206 2.16 17.77 -31.13
N HIS A 207 2.23 18.29 -32.35
CA HIS A 207 2.60 17.59 -33.56
C HIS A 207 3.96 16.87 -33.50
N SER A 208 3.98 15.76 -34.24
CA SER A 208 5.15 15.00 -34.72
C SER A 208 6.32 15.87 -35.19
#